data_AF-A0A356FT49-F1
#
_entry.id   AF-A0A356FT49-F1
#
_cell.length_a   1.000
_cell.length_b   1.000
_cell.length_c   1.000
_cell.angle_alpha   90.00
_cell.angle_beta   90.00
_cell.angle_gamma   90.00
#
_symmetry.space_group_name_H-M   'P 1'
#
loop_
_entity.id
_entity.type
_entity.pdbx_description
1 polymer ?
#
loop_
_entity_poly.entity_id
_entity_poly.type
_entity_poly.pdbx_seq_one_letter_code
_entity_poly.pdbx_strand_id
1 'polypeptide(L)'
;RFFFSASGFAGEDDALNPNVYGLYCCIYVLLAVRYIFVTMPHHKKTVISWGRLVVASIGILVACQQVVMVAGSRKAMLVLLMISAGIYFLYTKGRLNVIRMFAGIIVASGAVAFAGYKIFAGAYGIRMWELIYGLKGEQSGDSSFDTRSDMIWSGLELWLSSPLFGHGNEGFRVMSGFGTYSHSTPIELLANYGFIGLVCYYLFYVLLIRRLLPMVRSQSDYMRVYGFWILLSLVCILFWSLASVCYYEKPIAMLLAALAGLTHHYQSYLGRG
;
A
#
# COMPACT_ATOMS: atom_id res chain seq x y z
N ARG A 1 -14.95 -40.65 18.01
CA ARG A 1 -15.63 -39.91 16.92
C ARG A 1 -15.33 -38.42 17.11
N PHE A 2 -14.12 -38.01 16.74
CA PHE A 2 -13.68 -36.61 16.65
C PHE A 2 -13.05 -36.52 15.27
N PHE A 3 -13.80 -35.97 14.30
CA PHE A 3 -13.26 -35.66 12.98
C PHE A 3 -12.78 -34.20 13.05
N PHE A 4 -11.46 -34.02 13.06
CA PHE A 4 -10.85 -32.83 12.53
C PHE A 4 -11.23 -32.75 11.05
N SER A 5 -12.16 -31.85 10.69
CA SER A 5 -12.39 -31.49 9.30
C SER A 5 -11.31 -30.48 8.92
N ALA A 6 -10.18 -31.03 8.46
CA ALA A 6 -9.28 -30.35 7.55
C ALA A 6 -10.04 -30.20 6.21
N SER A 7 -10.84 -29.15 6.08
CA SER A 7 -11.52 -28.80 4.84
C SER A 7 -11.61 -27.28 4.73
N GLY A 8 -10.69 -26.72 3.95
CA GLY A 8 -10.59 -25.29 3.68
C GLY A 8 -9.34 -24.88 2.90
N PHE A 9 -8.33 -25.76 2.83
CA PHE A 9 -7.22 -25.67 1.86
C PHE A 9 -7.52 -26.61 0.68
N ALA A 10 -8.32 -26.16 -0.27
CA ALA A 10 -8.37 -26.64 -1.66
C ALA A 10 -9.62 -26.06 -2.35
N GLY A 11 -9.44 -24.99 -3.12
CA GLY A 11 -10.45 -24.48 -4.05
C GLY A 11 -10.12 -23.06 -4.50
N GLU A 12 -9.53 -22.93 -5.70
CA GLU A 12 -9.06 -21.69 -6.37
C GLU A 12 -7.69 -21.11 -5.96
N ASP A 13 -6.74 -21.96 -5.54
CA ASP A 13 -5.35 -21.56 -5.28
C ASP A 13 -4.41 -22.03 -6.41
N ASP A 14 -4.07 -21.13 -7.34
CA ASP A 14 -2.78 -21.10 -8.06
C ASP A 14 -2.60 -19.82 -8.90
N ALA A 15 -3.66 -19.03 -9.10
CA ALA A 15 -3.53 -17.66 -9.59
C ALA A 15 -3.17 -16.74 -8.41
N LEU A 16 -1.91 -16.27 -8.38
CA LEU A 16 -1.44 -15.30 -7.40
C LEU A 16 -2.40 -14.09 -7.39
N ASN A 17 -3.03 -13.81 -6.24
CA ASN A 17 -3.98 -12.70 -6.11
C ASN A 17 -3.34 -11.40 -6.65
N PRO A 18 -3.90 -10.76 -7.70
CA PRO A 18 -3.30 -9.61 -8.36
C PRO A 18 -3.01 -8.46 -7.40
N ASN A 19 -3.79 -8.34 -6.32
CA ASN A 19 -3.56 -7.35 -5.28
C ASN A 19 -2.34 -7.69 -4.41
N VAL A 20 -2.14 -8.95 -4.06
CA VAL A 20 -0.97 -9.40 -3.29
C VAL A 20 0.30 -9.19 -4.11
N TYR A 21 0.24 -9.46 -5.42
CA TYR A 21 1.35 -9.16 -6.32
C TYR A 21 1.65 -7.65 -6.42
N GLY A 22 0.61 -6.83 -6.56
CA GLY A 22 0.72 -5.37 -6.55
C GLY A 22 1.31 -4.82 -5.24
N LEU A 23 0.95 -5.41 -4.10
CA LEU A 23 1.51 -5.07 -2.79
C LEU A 23 3.01 -5.35 -2.74
N TYR A 24 3.47 -6.52 -3.19
CA TYR A 24 4.89 -6.86 -3.23
C TYR A 24 5.69 -5.89 -4.08
N CYS A 25 5.15 -5.51 -5.25
CA CYS A 25 5.77 -4.52 -6.11
C CYS A 25 5.88 -3.15 -5.41
N CYS A 26 4.82 -2.70 -4.71
CA CYS A 26 4.85 -1.44 -3.97
C CYS A 26 5.85 -1.45 -2.82
N ILE A 27 5.93 -2.56 -2.06
CA ILE A 27 6.92 -2.75 -0.99
C ILE A 27 8.34 -2.71 -1.57
N TYR A 28 8.59 -3.40 -2.69
CA TYR A 28 9.87 -3.35 -3.37
C TYR A 28 10.27 -1.92 -3.74
N VAL A 29 9.36 -1.16 -4.37
CA VAL A 29 9.62 0.23 -4.75
C VAL A 29 9.93 1.09 -3.52
N LEU A 30 9.19 0.93 -2.42
CA LEU A 30 9.47 1.63 -1.16
C LEU A 30 10.89 1.33 -0.62
N LEU A 31 11.31 0.06 -0.66
CA LEU A 31 12.65 -0.35 -0.21
C LEU A 31 13.76 0.14 -1.16
N ALA A 32 13.51 0.14 -2.47
CA ALA A 32 14.44 0.69 -3.45
C ALA A 32 14.61 2.21 -3.28
N VAL A 33 13.52 2.94 -3.03
CA VAL A 33 13.55 4.37 -2.71
C VAL A 33 14.36 4.64 -1.45
N ARG A 34 14.19 3.83 -0.40
CA ARG A 34 15.05 3.91 0.81
C ARG A 34 16.51 3.77 0.43
N TYR A 35 16.85 2.74 -0.33
CA TYR A 35 18.23 2.48 -0.71
C TYR A 35 18.86 3.70 -1.43
N ILE A 36 18.13 4.30 -2.38
CA ILE A 36 18.60 5.44 -3.18
C ILE A 36 18.73 6.72 -2.35
N PHE A 37 17.72 7.09 -1.57
CA PHE A 37 17.67 8.40 -0.90
C PHE A 37 18.25 8.40 0.50
N VAL A 38 18.25 7.26 1.18
CA VAL A 38 18.77 7.14 2.55
C VAL A 38 20.15 6.53 2.55
N THR A 39 20.34 5.39 1.89
CA THR A 39 21.54 4.56 2.11
C THR A 39 22.68 4.98 1.18
N MET A 40 22.39 5.22 -0.09
CA MET A 40 23.38 5.53 -1.12
C MET A 40 24.21 6.79 -0.85
N PRO A 41 23.65 7.92 -0.34
CA PRO A 41 24.43 9.14 -0.10
C PRO A 41 25.59 8.95 0.90
N HIS A 42 25.52 7.93 1.76
CA HIS A 42 26.55 7.63 2.76
C HIS A 42 27.54 6.54 2.31
N HIS A 43 27.34 5.90 1.16
CA HIS A 43 28.28 4.92 0.64
C HIS A 43 29.40 5.59 -0.15
N LYS A 44 30.63 5.04 -0.03
CA LYS A 44 31.72 5.36 -0.95
C LYS A 44 31.29 4.99 -2.37
N LYS A 45 31.47 5.92 -3.33
CA LYS A 45 31.15 5.77 -4.76
C LYS A 45 32.06 4.74 -5.41
N THR A 46 31.75 3.47 -5.17
CA THR A 46 32.43 2.29 -5.68
C THR A 46 31.63 1.66 -6.82
N VAL A 47 32.26 0.83 -7.65
CA VAL A 47 31.58 0.07 -8.72
C VAL A 47 30.40 -0.73 -8.15
N ILE A 48 30.56 -1.30 -6.95
CA ILE A 48 29.52 -2.05 -6.24
C ILE A 48 28.31 -1.15 -5.90
N SER A 49 28.54 0.08 -5.45
CA SER A 49 27.45 1.02 -5.12
C SER A 49 26.64 1.44 -6.36
N TRP A 50 27.32 1.61 -7.51
CA TRP A 50 26.68 1.89 -8.80
C TRP A 50 25.92 0.68 -9.33
N GLY A 51 26.49 -0.52 -9.24
CA GLY A 51 25.81 -1.76 -9.62
C GLY A 51 24.50 -1.95 -8.85
N ARG A 52 24.50 -1.71 -7.53
CA ARG A 52 23.28 -1.74 -6.71
C ARG A 52 22.26 -0.68 -7.10
N LEU A 53 22.68 0.54 -7.48
CA LEU A 53 21.78 1.57 -7.98
C LEU A 53 21.11 1.12 -9.29
N VAL A 54 21.88 0.56 -10.23
CA VAL A 54 21.35 0.08 -11.50
C VAL A 54 20.32 -1.04 -11.27
N VAL A 55 20.64 -2.01 -10.41
CA VAL A 55 19.70 -3.08 -10.04
C VAL A 55 18.42 -2.52 -9.40
N ALA A 56 18.54 -1.56 -8.48
CA ALA A 56 17.38 -0.92 -7.85
C ALA A 56 16.52 -0.18 -8.88
N SER A 57 17.13 0.57 -9.79
CA SER A 57 16.42 1.30 -10.85
C SER A 57 15.72 0.36 -11.84
N ILE A 58 16.39 -0.71 -12.27
CA ILE A 58 15.80 -1.73 -13.14
C ILE A 58 14.64 -2.42 -12.43
N GLY A 59 14.81 -2.80 -11.17
CA GLY A 59 13.75 -3.45 -10.41
C GLY A 59 12.55 -2.53 -10.17
N ILE A 60 12.74 -1.22 -10.01
CA ILE A 60 11.62 -0.25 -9.95
C ILE A 60 10.85 -0.26 -11.26
N LEU A 61 11.55 -0.23 -12.40
CA LEU A 61 10.91 -0.25 -13.72
C LEU A 61 10.10 -1.54 -13.93
N VAL A 62 10.67 -2.69 -13.55
CA VAL A 62 9.97 -3.98 -13.60
C VAL A 62 8.77 -3.98 -12.66
N ALA A 63 8.92 -3.54 -11.40
CA ALA A 63 7.81 -3.48 -10.44
C ALA A 63 6.67 -2.58 -10.93
N CYS A 64 6.98 -1.41 -11.50
CA CYS A 64 5.99 -0.52 -12.09
C CYS A 64 5.29 -1.17 -13.29
N GLN A 65 6.03 -1.84 -14.18
CA GLN A 65 5.46 -2.59 -15.29
C GLN A 65 4.50 -3.67 -14.77
N GLN A 66 4.90 -4.42 -13.75
CA GLN A 66 4.14 -5.53 -13.17
C GLN A 66 2.86 -5.06 -12.47
N VAL A 67 2.88 -3.92 -11.78
CA VAL A 67 1.67 -3.28 -11.23
C VAL A 67 0.67 -2.91 -12.33
N VAL A 68 1.18 -2.41 -13.47
CA VAL A 68 0.34 -2.04 -14.61
C VAL A 68 -0.18 -3.28 -15.37
N MET A 69 0.66 -4.30 -15.55
CA MET A 69 0.36 -5.45 -16.41
C MET A 69 -0.44 -6.56 -15.73
N VAL A 70 -0.12 -6.90 -14.47
CA VAL A 70 -0.67 -8.08 -13.79
C VAL A 70 -1.73 -7.68 -12.78
N ALA A 71 -1.50 -6.61 -12.02
CA ALA A 71 -2.40 -6.26 -10.93
C ALA A 71 -3.71 -5.62 -11.43
N GLY A 72 -3.64 -4.80 -12.50
CA GLY A 72 -4.77 -3.95 -12.93
C GLY A 72 -5.35 -3.11 -11.79
N SER A 73 -4.59 -2.98 -10.69
CA SER A 73 -5.15 -2.69 -9.38
C SER A 73 -5.08 -1.18 -9.20
N ARG A 74 -6.24 -0.53 -9.35
CA ARG A 74 -6.42 0.92 -9.16
C ARG A 74 -5.71 1.42 -7.89
N LYS A 75 -5.77 0.65 -6.79
CA LYS A 75 -5.08 0.95 -5.53
C LYS A 75 -3.55 0.92 -5.64
N ALA A 76 -2.97 -0.05 -6.34
CA ALA A 76 -1.51 -0.13 -6.52
C ALA A 76 -0.98 1.04 -7.37
N MET A 77 -1.73 1.48 -8.38
CA MET A 77 -1.40 2.68 -9.16
C MET A 77 -1.41 3.94 -8.29
N LEU A 78 -2.41 4.09 -7.42
CA LEU A 78 -2.48 5.21 -6.47
C LEU A 78 -1.35 5.17 -5.44
N VAL A 79 -0.96 3.99 -4.96
CA VAL A 79 0.21 3.84 -4.08
C VAL A 79 1.50 4.24 -4.78
N LEU A 80 1.72 3.82 -6.03
CA LEU A 80 2.88 4.26 -6.80
C LEU A 80 2.91 5.78 -7.01
N LEU A 81 1.74 6.41 -7.22
CA LEU A 81 1.62 7.87 -7.31
C LEU A 81 1.99 8.56 -5.98
N MET A 82 1.56 8.02 -4.84
CA MET A 82 1.96 8.53 -3.53
C MET A 82 3.47 8.39 -3.31
N ILE A 83 4.06 7.26 -3.70
CA ILE A 83 5.50 7.03 -3.60
C ILE A 83 6.26 8.04 -4.47
N SER A 84 5.84 8.25 -5.73
CA SER A 84 6.49 9.20 -6.63
C SER A 84 6.38 10.65 -6.14
N ALA A 85 5.23 11.05 -5.59
CA ALA A 85 5.05 12.34 -4.92
C ALA A 85 5.99 12.48 -3.70
N GLY A 86 6.12 11.41 -2.91
CA GLY A 86 7.05 11.34 -1.77
C GLY A 86 8.52 11.47 -2.20
N ILE A 87 8.93 10.81 -3.28
CA ILE A 87 10.26 10.95 -3.89
C ILE A 87 10.51 12.40 -4.31
N TYR A 88 9.55 13.02 -4.98
CA TYR A 88 9.66 14.40 -5.43
C TYR A 88 9.80 15.38 -4.25
N PHE A 89 9.02 15.17 -3.19
CA PHE A 89 9.13 15.93 -1.95
C PHE A 89 10.51 15.80 -1.30
N LEU A 90 11.05 14.58 -1.24
CA LEU A 90 12.41 14.32 -0.74
C LEU A 90 13.48 15.01 -1.59
N TYR A 91 13.39 14.90 -2.91
CA TYR A 91 14.33 15.52 -3.84
C TYR A 91 14.36 17.05 -3.71
N THR A 92 13.20 17.66 -3.53
CA THR A 92 13.07 19.11 -3.36
C THR A 92 13.40 19.59 -1.94
N LYS A 93 13.79 18.70 -1.01
CA LYS A 93 13.97 18.99 0.42
C LYS A 93 12.74 19.69 1.03
N GLY A 94 11.54 19.33 0.58
CA GLY A 94 10.29 19.95 0.99
C GLY A 94 10.00 21.34 0.42
N ARG A 95 10.87 21.88 -0.45
CA ARG A 95 10.61 23.11 -1.22
C ARG A 95 9.84 22.76 -2.48
N LEU A 96 8.55 22.50 -2.35
CA LEU A 96 7.66 22.16 -3.45
C LEU A 96 7.67 23.29 -4.49
N ASN A 97 8.38 23.09 -5.60
CA ASN A 97 8.26 23.96 -6.76
C ASN A 97 7.17 23.36 -7.65
N VAL A 98 5.96 23.83 -7.45
CA VAL A 98 4.74 23.35 -8.11
C VAL A 98 4.93 23.22 -9.63
N ILE A 99 5.68 24.12 -10.26
CA ILE A 99 5.99 24.08 -11.71
C ILE A 99 6.85 22.87 -12.08
N ARG A 100 7.91 22.56 -11.32
CA ARG A 100 8.75 21.38 -11.56
C ARG A 100 8.01 20.07 -11.25
N MET A 101 7.08 20.10 -10.29
CA MET A 101 6.22 18.97 -9.95
C MET A 101 5.28 18.64 -11.11
N PHE A 102 4.56 19.65 -11.62
CA PHE A 102 3.69 19.49 -12.78
C PHE A 102 4.49 19.12 -14.04
N ALA A 103 5.67 19.69 -14.27
CA ALA A 103 6.53 19.28 -15.38
C ALA A 103 6.96 17.81 -15.27
N GLY A 104 7.34 17.35 -14.08
CA GLY A 104 7.68 15.94 -13.83
C GLY A 104 6.49 15.01 -14.01
N ILE A 105 5.31 15.40 -13.53
CA ILE A 105 4.05 14.66 -13.74
C ILE A 105 3.71 14.60 -15.22
N ILE A 106 3.84 15.70 -15.97
CA ILE A 106 3.56 15.77 -17.41
C ILE A 106 4.52 14.87 -18.20
N VAL A 107 5.81 14.87 -17.87
CA VAL A 107 6.81 14.02 -18.52
C VAL A 107 6.56 12.55 -18.18
N ALA A 108 6.28 12.23 -16.91
CA ALA A 108 5.96 10.87 -16.48
C ALA A 108 4.64 10.38 -17.09
N SER A 109 3.61 11.23 -17.16
CA SER A 109 2.34 10.92 -17.80
C SER A 109 2.49 10.78 -19.31
N GLY A 110 3.37 11.56 -19.95
CA GLY A 110 3.71 11.42 -21.36
C GLY A 110 4.43 10.09 -21.65
N ALA A 111 5.37 9.70 -20.79
CA ALA A 111 6.05 8.40 -20.89
C ALA A 111 5.10 7.22 -20.65
N VAL A 112 4.21 7.34 -19.66
CA VAL A 112 3.16 6.36 -19.36
C VAL A 112 2.11 6.33 -20.47
N ALA A 113 1.75 7.45 -21.08
CA ALA A 113 0.81 7.51 -22.20
C ALA A 113 1.42 6.95 -23.49
N PHE A 114 2.72 7.15 -23.73
CA PHE A 114 3.44 6.56 -24.86
C PHE A 114 3.59 5.04 -24.72
N ALA A 115 3.93 4.55 -23.52
CA ALA A 115 3.90 3.13 -23.20
C ALA A 115 2.46 2.58 -23.24
N GLY A 116 1.50 3.36 -22.77
CA GLY A 116 0.08 3.08 -22.76
C GLY A 116 -0.51 2.96 -24.16
N TYR A 117 -0.10 3.79 -25.12
CA TYR A 117 -0.52 3.72 -26.53
C TYR A 117 -0.14 2.38 -27.18
N LYS A 118 1.06 1.87 -26.87
CA LYS A 118 1.51 0.54 -27.31
C LYS A 118 0.71 -0.60 -26.67
N ILE A 119 0.23 -0.41 -25.43
CA ILE A 119 -0.57 -1.39 -24.68
C ILE A 119 -2.06 -1.33 -25.09
N PHE A 120 -2.58 -0.14 -25.40
CA PHE A 120 -3.97 0.13 -25.77
C PHE A 120 -4.41 -0.55 -27.07
N ALA A 121 -3.46 -0.88 -27.95
CA ALA A 121 -3.74 -1.59 -29.20
C ALA A 121 -3.99 -3.11 -29.02
N GLY A 122 -3.83 -3.65 -27.81
CA GLY A 122 -4.13 -5.06 -27.48
C GLY A 122 -5.37 -5.23 -26.60
N ALA A 123 -5.59 -6.45 -26.10
CA ALA A 123 -6.70 -6.80 -25.19
C ALA A 123 -6.80 -5.95 -23.90
N TYR A 124 -5.79 -5.12 -23.63
CA TYR A 124 -5.64 -4.23 -22.49
C TYR A 124 -6.43 -2.91 -22.59
N GLY A 125 -6.80 -2.48 -23.81
CA GLY A 125 -7.61 -1.26 -24.03
C GLY A 125 -9.00 -1.36 -23.41
N ILE A 126 -9.55 -2.58 -23.30
CA ILE A 126 -10.88 -2.85 -22.75
C ILE A 126 -10.94 -2.46 -21.26
N ARG A 127 -9.91 -2.79 -20.47
CA ARG A 127 -9.87 -2.46 -19.02
C ARG A 127 -9.73 -0.97 -18.73
N MET A 128 -9.08 -0.21 -19.61
CA MET A 128 -9.02 1.24 -19.48
C MET A 128 -10.33 1.91 -19.91
N TRP A 129 -11.04 1.33 -20.87
CA TRP A 129 -12.37 1.78 -21.24
C TRP A 129 -13.36 1.59 -20.08
N GLU A 130 -13.29 0.47 -19.37
CA GLU A 130 -14.03 0.21 -18.14
C GLU A 130 -13.73 1.23 -17.01
N LEU A 131 -12.47 1.67 -16.87
CA LEU A 131 -12.08 2.71 -15.91
C LEU A 131 -12.76 4.05 -16.23
N ILE A 132 -12.81 4.43 -17.51
CA ILE A 132 -13.41 5.69 -17.97
C ILE A 132 -14.93 5.65 -17.79
N TYR A 133 -15.57 4.52 -18.07
CA TYR A 133 -17.01 4.35 -17.84
C TYR A 133 -17.37 4.35 -16.36
N GLY A 134 -16.60 3.66 -15.51
CA GLY A 134 -16.81 3.66 -14.06
C GLY A 134 -16.65 5.06 -13.44
N LEU A 135 -15.77 5.91 -13.98
CA LEU A 135 -15.63 7.31 -13.54
C LEU A 135 -16.78 8.22 -14.01
N LYS A 136 -17.48 7.84 -15.09
CA LYS A 136 -18.64 8.58 -15.60
C LYS A 136 -19.96 8.21 -14.90
N GLY A 137 -19.93 7.24 -13.98
CA GLY A 137 -21.13 6.77 -13.27
C GLY A 137 -22.10 5.98 -14.16
N GLU A 138 -21.69 5.62 -15.37
CA GLU A 138 -22.38 4.60 -16.15
C GLU A 138 -22.06 3.24 -15.50
N GLN A 139 -23.02 2.32 -15.45
CA GLN A 139 -22.78 0.97 -14.94
C GLN A 139 -21.66 0.33 -15.78
N SER A 140 -20.42 0.47 -15.32
CA SER A 140 -19.32 -0.34 -15.81
C SER A 140 -19.70 -1.78 -15.45
N GLY A 141 -19.71 -2.70 -16.41
CA GLY A 141 -19.94 -4.14 -16.16
C GLY A 141 -18.88 -4.80 -15.25
N ASP A 142 -18.16 -4.03 -14.43
CA ASP A 142 -17.18 -4.47 -13.45
C ASP A 142 -17.90 -4.92 -12.18
N SER A 143 -18.41 -6.16 -12.23
CA SER A 143 -19.03 -6.85 -11.09
C SER A 143 -18.19 -6.76 -9.80
N SER A 144 -16.88 -6.54 -9.89
CA SER A 144 -15.98 -6.43 -8.74
C SER A 144 -16.10 -5.12 -7.96
N PHE A 145 -16.52 -4.01 -8.58
CA PHE A 145 -16.66 -2.73 -7.88
C PHE A 145 -17.97 -2.67 -7.10
N ASP A 146 -19.06 -3.07 -7.76
CA ASP A 146 -20.38 -3.13 -7.15
C ASP A 146 -20.37 -4.10 -5.96
N THR A 147 -19.78 -5.29 -6.14
CA THR A 147 -19.61 -6.28 -5.06
C THR A 147 -18.85 -5.70 -3.84
N ARG A 148 -17.83 -4.87 -4.04
CA ARG A 148 -17.07 -4.27 -2.91
C ARG A 148 -17.88 -3.21 -2.17
N SER A 149 -18.69 -2.45 -2.90
CA SER A 149 -19.59 -1.47 -2.28
C SER A 149 -20.64 -2.16 -1.43
N ASP A 150 -21.20 -3.27 -1.91
CA ASP A 150 -22.16 -4.09 -1.16
C ASP A 150 -21.51 -4.75 0.07
N MET A 151 -20.26 -5.22 -0.05
CA MET A 151 -19.49 -5.75 1.08
C MET A 151 -19.28 -4.69 2.17
N ILE A 152 -19.01 -3.44 1.80
CA ILE A 152 -18.87 -2.34 2.77
C ILE A 152 -20.19 -2.13 3.51
N TRP A 153 -21.30 -2.06 2.79
CA TRP A 153 -22.63 -1.88 3.41
C TRP A 153 -22.99 -3.03 4.34
N SER A 154 -22.83 -4.27 3.89
CA SER A 154 -23.08 -5.46 4.72
C SER A 154 -22.21 -5.47 5.98
N GLY A 155 -20.93 -5.08 5.87
CA GLY A 155 -20.04 -5.01 7.02
C GLY A 155 -20.43 -3.92 8.02
N LEU A 156 -20.95 -2.79 7.54
CA LEU A 156 -21.51 -1.74 8.40
C LEU A 156 -22.80 -2.19 9.09
N GLU A 157 -23.69 -2.89 8.40
CA GLU A 157 -24.90 -3.48 9.01
C GLU A 157 -24.55 -4.49 10.11
N LEU A 158 -23.58 -5.37 9.84
CA LEU A 158 -23.05 -6.28 10.85
C LEU A 158 -22.47 -5.50 12.04
N TRP A 159 -21.67 -4.48 11.81
CA TRP A 159 -21.14 -3.66 12.89
C TRP A 159 -22.24 -3.00 13.74
N LEU A 160 -23.29 -2.44 13.10
CA LEU A 160 -24.40 -1.79 13.81
C LEU A 160 -25.15 -2.75 14.75
N SER A 161 -25.18 -4.05 14.44
CA SER A 161 -25.79 -5.06 15.32
C SER A 161 -24.91 -5.48 16.51
N SER A 162 -23.59 -5.29 16.45
CA SER A 162 -22.66 -5.51 17.58
C SER A 162 -21.53 -4.47 17.60
N PRO A 163 -21.79 -3.22 18.02
CA PRO A 163 -20.88 -2.11 17.77
C PRO A 163 -19.54 -2.17 18.51
N LEU A 164 -19.53 -2.74 19.73
CA LEU A 164 -18.35 -2.72 20.59
C LEU A 164 -17.40 -3.88 20.34
N PHE A 165 -17.93 -5.10 20.26
CA PHE A 165 -17.15 -6.34 20.18
C PHE A 165 -17.23 -7.05 18.82
N GLY A 166 -18.14 -6.64 17.94
CA GLY A 166 -18.37 -7.29 16.66
C GLY A 166 -18.92 -8.72 16.83
N HIS A 167 -18.71 -9.54 15.80
CA HIS A 167 -19.26 -10.90 15.69
C HIS A 167 -18.21 -12.02 15.87
N GLY A 168 -17.00 -11.67 16.32
CA GLY A 168 -15.88 -12.59 16.47
C GLY A 168 -15.06 -12.77 15.19
N ASN A 169 -13.99 -13.55 15.30
CA ASN A 169 -13.11 -13.84 14.17
C ASN A 169 -13.89 -14.51 13.03
N GLU A 170 -13.67 -14.06 11.78
CA GLU A 170 -14.41 -14.48 10.58
C GLU A 170 -15.92 -14.15 10.59
N GLY A 171 -16.39 -13.30 11.49
CA GLY A 171 -17.81 -12.92 11.59
C GLY A 171 -18.39 -12.36 10.29
N PHE A 172 -17.66 -11.48 9.60
CA PHE A 172 -18.00 -10.94 8.29
C PHE A 172 -18.20 -12.07 7.28
N ARG A 173 -17.21 -12.96 7.15
CA ARG A 173 -17.25 -14.06 6.17
C ARG A 173 -18.47 -14.96 6.35
N VAL A 174 -18.83 -15.26 7.60
CA VAL A 174 -19.94 -16.17 7.93
C VAL A 174 -21.30 -15.48 7.81
N MET A 175 -21.41 -14.22 8.24
CA MET A 175 -22.70 -13.55 8.41
C MET A 175 -23.09 -12.61 7.26
N SER A 176 -22.13 -12.16 6.44
CA SER A 176 -22.40 -11.21 5.34
C SER A 176 -23.06 -11.84 4.11
N GLY A 177 -23.04 -13.17 3.99
CA GLY A 177 -23.52 -13.89 2.81
C GLY A 177 -22.52 -13.94 1.64
N PHE A 178 -21.38 -13.24 1.70
CA PHE A 178 -20.36 -13.26 0.64
C PHE A 178 -19.43 -14.48 0.70
N GLY A 179 -19.31 -15.15 1.84
CA GLY A 179 -18.42 -16.32 2.02
C GLY A 179 -16.91 -15.99 1.95
N THR A 180 -16.55 -14.71 1.86
CA THR A 180 -15.18 -14.19 1.81
C THR A 180 -15.03 -12.95 2.70
N TYR A 181 -13.84 -12.36 2.73
CA TYR A 181 -13.52 -11.13 3.49
C TYR A 181 -14.04 -9.87 2.78
N SER A 182 -14.25 -8.79 3.54
CA SER A 182 -14.87 -7.52 3.11
C SER A 182 -14.05 -6.68 2.12
N HIS A 183 -12.85 -7.13 1.76
CA HIS A 183 -11.87 -6.37 0.99
C HIS A 183 -11.49 -4.99 1.57
N SER A 184 -11.78 -4.71 2.84
CA SER A 184 -11.41 -3.45 3.51
C SER A 184 -11.07 -3.70 4.98
N THR A 185 -9.87 -3.36 5.42
CA THR A 185 -9.43 -3.60 6.81
C THR A 185 -10.34 -2.93 7.85
N PRO A 186 -10.73 -1.64 7.71
CA PRO A 186 -11.65 -1.01 8.66
C PRO A 186 -12.98 -1.77 8.79
N ILE A 187 -13.58 -2.15 7.67
CA ILE A 187 -14.89 -2.83 7.66
C ILE A 187 -14.76 -4.23 8.26
N GLU A 188 -13.71 -4.97 7.90
CA GLU A 188 -13.41 -6.28 8.47
C GLU A 188 -13.25 -6.21 9.99
N LEU A 189 -12.51 -5.20 10.49
CA LEU A 189 -12.30 -5.02 11.93
C LEU A 189 -13.58 -4.63 12.65
N LEU A 190 -14.41 -3.77 12.06
CA LEU A 190 -15.69 -3.36 12.63
C LEU A 190 -16.67 -4.52 12.70
N ALA A 191 -16.82 -5.29 11.62
CA ALA A 191 -17.73 -6.43 11.57
C ALA A 191 -17.27 -7.56 12.52
N ASN A 192 -15.97 -7.87 12.55
CA ASN A 192 -15.45 -9.00 13.33
C ASN A 192 -15.20 -8.65 14.81
N TYR A 193 -14.66 -7.47 15.08
CA TYR A 193 -14.12 -7.12 16.40
C TYR A 193 -14.68 -5.81 16.98
N GLY A 194 -15.61 -5.18 16.27
CA GLY A 194 -16.24 -3.93 16.68
C GLY A 194 -15.27 -2.77 16.80
N PHE A 195 -15.74 -1.73 17.50
CA PHE A 195 -14.96 -0.52 17.75
C PHE A 195 -13.68 -0.79 18.54
N ILE A 196 -13.70 -1.76 19.47
CA ILE A 196 -12.52 -2.10 20.28
C ILE A 196 -11.40 -2.65 19.38
N GLY A 197 -11.72 -3.60 18.48
CA GLY A 197 -10.73 -4.14 17.55
C GLY A 197 -10.17 -3.08 16.60
N LEU A 198 -11.03 -2.20 16.08
CA LEU A 198 -10.62 -1.08 15.25
C LEU A 198 -9.62 -0.16 15.99
N VAL A 199 -9.95 0.24 17.22
CA VAL A 199 -9.08 1.10 18.05
C VAL A 199 -7.76 0.42 18.34
N CYS A 200 -7.78 -0.85 18.79
CA CYS A 200 -6.55 -1.59 19.07
C CYS A 200 -5.62 -1.66 17.85
N TYR A 201 -6.18 -1.92 16.67
CA TYR A 201 -5.41 -1.98 15.42
C TYR A 201 -4.81 -0.63 15.04
N TYR A 202 -5.61 0.44 15.01
CA TYR A 202 -5.14 1.77 14.59
C TYR A 202 -4.31 2.50 15.65
N LEU A 203 -4.45 2.14 16.93
CA LEU A 203 -3.64 2.70 18.03
C LEU A 203 -2.14 2.44 17.80
N PHE A 204 -1.78 1.27 17.28
CA PHE A 204 -0.39 0.96 16.91
C PHE A 204 0.19 1.99 15.94
N TYR A 205 -0.55 2.32 14.87
CA TYR A 205 -0.13 3.33 13.89
C TYR A 205 -0.01 4.71 14.52
N VAL A 206 -0.97 5.10 15.38
CA VAL A 206 -0.92 6.38 16.09
C VAL A 206 0.33 6.48 16.98
N LEU A 207 0.62 5.44 17.77
CA LEU A 207 1.79 5.42 18.65
C LEU A 207 3.10 5.47 17.85
N LEU A 208 3.17 4.74 16.73
CA LEU A 208 4.34 4.74 15.85
C LEU A 208 4.54 6.12 15.20
N ILE A 209 3.49 6.74 14.69
CA ILE A 209 3.55 8.10 14.11
C ILE A 209 4.00 9.11 15.18
N ARG A 210 3.46 9.05 16.40
CA ARG A 210 3.89 9.94 17.50
C ARG A 210 5.38 9.82 17.79
N ARG A 211 5.92 8.59 17.77
CA ARG A 211 7.37 8.35 17.92
C ARG A 211 8.18 8.84 16.71
N LEU A 212 7.59 8.85 15.53
CA LEU A 212 8.26 9.28 14.31
C LEU A 212 8.40 10.82 14.18
N LEU A 213 7.48 11.59 14.77
CA LEU A 213 7.42 13.05 14.62
C LEU A 213 8.74 13.80 14.91
N PRO A 214 9.51 13.48 15.98
CA PRO A 214 10.80 14.12 16.23
C PRO A 214 11.82 13.90 15.11
N MET A 215 11.79 12.73 14.45
CA MET A 215 12.72 12.41 13.37
C MET A 215 12.43 13.27 12.13
N VAL A 216 11.14 13.42 11.78
CA VAL A 216 10.69 14.25 10.65
C VAL A 216 10.99 15.74 10.89
N ARG A 217 11.05 16.17 12.15
CA ARG A 217 11.37 17.55 12.55
C ARG A 217 12.84 17.77 12.89
N SER A 218 13.68 16.75 12.72
CA SER A 218 15.10 16.85 13.05
C SER A 218 15.82 17.85 12.14
N GLN A 219 16.78 18.58 12.72
CA GLN A 219 17.69 19.45 11.98
C GLN A 219 18.68 18.65 11.12
N SER A 220 18.96 17.40 11.49
CA SER A 220 19.78 16.50 10.68
C SER A 220 19.03 16.12 9.41
N ASP A 221 19.56 16.54 8.24
CA ASP A 221 19.05 16.17 6.92
C ASP A 221 18.86 14.65 6.80
N TYR A 222 19.79 13.86 7.33
CA TYR A 222 19.72 12.40 7.34
C TYR A 222 18.51 11.88 8.12
N MET A 223 18.35 12.35 9.37
CA MET A 223 17.26 11.92 10.25
C MET A 223 15.90 12.33 9.68
N ARG A 224 15.82 13.53 9.07
CA ARG A 224 14.61 14.05 8.43
C ARG A 224 14.19 13.22 7.22
N VAL A 225 15.12 12.93 6.30
CA VAL A 225 14.85 12.09 5.12
C VAL A 225 14.43 10.68 5.56
N TYR A 226 15.09 10.14 6.57
CA TYR A 226 14.74 8.83 7.12
C TYR A 226 13.35 8.81 7.73
N GLY A 227 13.04 9.78 8.60
CA GLY A 227 11.73 9.91 9.22
C GLY A 227 10.61 10.06 8.19
N PHE A 228 10.86 10.84 7.14
CA PHE A 228 9.89 11.01 6.05
C PHE A 228 9.67 9.71 5.27
N TRP A 229 10.70 8.93 4.98
CA TRP A 229 10.55 7.63 4.31
C TRP A 229 9.69 6.64 5.14
N ILE A 230 9.88 6.59 6.45
CA ILE A 230 9.02 5.77 7.33
C ILE A 230 7.58 6.27 7.28
N LEU A 231 7.37 7.59 7.34
CA LEU A 231 6.04 8.19 7.31
C LEU A 231 5.32 7.87 5.99
N LEU A 232 6.02 8.03 4.87
CA LEU A 232 5.51 7.69 3.54
C LEU A 232 5.10 6.21 3.46
N SER A 233 5.93 5.31 4.00
CA SER A 233 5.63 3.88 4.05
C SER A 233 4.37 3.60 4.87
N LEU A 234 4.20 4.26 6.03
CA LEU A 234 2.99 4.11 6.87
C LEU A 234 1.73 4.63 6.17
N VAL A 235 1.82 5.78 5.49
CA VAL A 235 0.69 6.33 4.73
C VAL A 235 0.30 5.38 3.59
N CYS A 236 1.26 4.80 2.88
CA CYS A 236 0.98 3.81 1.83
C CYS A 236 0.29 2.56 2.38
N ILE A 237 0.73 2.04 3.53
CA ILE A 237 0.10 0.88 4.20
C ILE A 237 -1.32 1.23 4.65
N LEU A 238 -1.52 2.39 5.29
CA LEU A 238 -2.83 2.84 5.74
C LEU A 238 -3.81 3.00 4.57
N PHE A 239 -3.36 3.62 3.47
CA PHE A 239 -4.15 3.72 2.24
C PHE A 239 -4.49 2.35 1.66
N TRP A 240 -3.50 1.44 1.60
CA TRP A 240 -3.73 0.07 1.16
C TRP A 240 -4.76 -0.66 2.03
N SER A 241 -4.77 -0.37 3.34
CA SER A 241 -5.74 -0.95 4.31
C SER A 241 -7.19 -0.57 4.07
N LEU A 242 -7.46 0.56 3.41
CA LEU A 242 -8.83 0.97 3.08
C LEU A 242 -9.43 0.11 1.98
N ALA A 243 -8.60 -0.39 1.07
CA ALA A 243 -9.02 -1.11 -0.14
C ALA A 243 -8.55 -2.58 -0.17
N SER A 244 -8.03 -3.07 0.95
CA SER A 244 -7.60 -4.46 1.13
C SER A 244 -7.64 -4.84 2.61
N VAL A 245 -7.90 -6.11 2.91
CA VAL A 245 -7.69 -6.64 4.26
C VAL A 245 -6.20 -6.92 4.45
N CYS A 246 -5.59 -6.20 5.40
CA CYS A 246 -4.13 -6.13 5.54
C CYS A 246 -3.59 -6.84 6.77
N TYR A 247 -4.43 -7.14 7.76
CA TYR A 247 -3.95 -7.68 9.03
C TYR A 247 -3.58 -9.17 8.96
N TYR A 248 -4.05 -9.89 7.92
CA TYR A 248 -3.62 -11.25 7.62
C TYR A 248 -2.33 -11.30 6.77
N GLU A 249 -1.92 -10.19 6.17
CA GLU A 249 -0.79 -10.13 5.24
C GLU A 249 0.53 -10.07 6.01
N LYS A 250 1.21 -11.24 6.11
CA LYS A 250 2.56 -11.37 6.71
C LYS A 250 3.56 -10.32 6.20
N PRO A 251 3.62 -9.97 4.89
CA PRO A 251 4.57 -8.97 4.40
C PRO A 251 4.36 -7.58 5.01
N ILE A 252 3.10 -7.18 5.25
CA ILE A 252 2.77 -5.91 5.89
C ILE A 252 3.20 -5.94 7.35
N ALA A 253 2.91 -7.03 8.07
CA ALA A 253 3.33 -7.19 9.47
C ALA A 253 4.87 -7.11 9.61
N MET A 254 5.61 -7.79 8.74
CA MET A 254 7.08 -7.75 8.72
C MET A 254 7.61 -6.34 8.44
N LEU A 255 7.02 -5.64 7.46
CA LEU A 255 7.39 -4.27 7.16
C LEU A 255 7.12 -3.34 8.34
N LEU A 256 5.95 -3.42 8.98
CA LEU A 256 5.60 -2.63 10.16
C LEU A 256 6.56 -2.88 11.32
N ALA A 257 6.91 -4.14 11.58
CA ALA A 257 7.91 -4.49 12.60
C ALA A 257 9.28 -3.86 12.30
N ALA A 258 9.72 -3.90 11.05
CA ALA A 258 10.97 -3.26 10.63
C ALA A 258 10.89 -1.73 10.82
N LEU A 259 9.81 -1.08 10.39
CA LEU A 259 9.61 0.37 10.56
C LEU A 259 9.62 0.77 12.04
N ALA A 260 8.95 0.00 12.90
CA ALA A 260 8.92 0.25 14.35
C ALA A 260 10.30 0.09 15.00
N GLY A 261 11.02 -1.00 14.68
CA GLY A 261 12.37 -1.24 15.18
C GLY A 261 13.37 -0.15 14.76
N LEU A 262 13.29 0.29 13.50
CA LEU A 262 14.11 1.38 12.99
C LEU A 262 13.78 2.70 13.68
N THR A 263 12.49 3.03 13.83
CA THR A 263 12.06 4.24 14.56
C THR A 263 12.64 4.24 15.98
N HIS A 264 12.55 3.12 16.70
CA HIS A 264 13.11 3.01 18.05
C HIS A 264 14.65 3.17 18.08
N HIS A 265 15.35 2.51 17.16
CA HIS A 265 16.80 2.62 17.04
C HIS A 265 17.25 4.08 16.84
N TYR A 266 16.63 4.80 15.90
CA TYR A 266 17.01 6.19 15.61
C TYR A 266 16.58 7.19 16.69
N GLN A 267 15.46 6.95 17.37
CA GLN A 267 15.07 7.76 18.54
C GLN A 267 16.11 7.71 19.67
N SER A 268 16.80 6.59 19.85
CA SER A 268 17.85 6.47 20.87
C SER A 268 19.03 7.44 20.66
N TYR A 269 19.26 7.88 19.41
CA TYR A 269 20.28 8.89 19.10
C TYR A 269 19.78 10.32 19.32
N LEU A 270 18.47 10.57 19.21
CA LEU A 270 17.87 11.88 19.49
C LEU A 270 17.83 12.21 20.98
N GLY A 271 17.69 11.21 21.85
CA GLY A 271 17.71 11.38 23.31
C GLY A 271 19.10 11.41 23.96
N ARG A 272 20.17 11.27 23.16
CA ARG A 272 21.58 11.32 23.61
C ARG A 272 22.28 12.63 23.25
N GLY A 273 21.53 13.61 22.72
CA GLY A 273 22.02 14.93 22.32
C GLY A 273 21.61 16.02 23.27
#